data_AF-A0A7M3M0T9-F1
#
_entry.id   AF-A0A7M3M0T9-F1
#
_cell.length_a   1.000
_cell.length_b   1.000
_cell.length_c   1.000
_cell.angle_alpha   90.00
_cell.angle_beta   90.00
_cell.angle_gamma   90.00
#
_symmetry.space_group_name_H-M   'P 1'
#
loop_
_entity.id
_entity.type
_entity.pdbx_description
1 polymer ?
#
loop_
_entity_poly.entity_id
_entity_poly.type
_entity_poly.pdbx_seq_one_letter_code
_entity_poly.pdbx_strand_id
1 'polypeptide(L)'
;MAYFDLGETLVHSAADGSMRYAPGAAEHLRALRARHIPVGLITNVPSSWGSTDAERAAALRKVVDEEWTDSAPFAWSDFDDRILTPRTEAERKPAPVLWERAREAAGDCRVVFQGENAEEVRTAGSLGYVAYQVARAHRPAYLPPRLIALLAHLP
;
A
#
# COMPACT_ATOMS: atom_id res chain seq x y z
N MET A 1 -5.80 -1.49 -10.88
CA MET A 1 -4.53 -1.30 -10.13
C MET A 1 -4.76 -1.63 -8.65
N ALA A 2 -3.70 -1.79 -7.85
CA ALA A 2 -3.83 -2.08 -6.42
C ALA A 2 -2.99 -1.11 -5.57
N TYR A 3 -3.62 -0.48 -4.59
CA TYR A 3 -2.93 0.27 -3.54
C TYR A 3 -2.86 -0.55 -2.26
N PHE A 4 -1.80 -0.30 -1.50
CA PHE A 4 -1.56 -0.97 -0.22
C PHE A 4 -1.29 0.06 0.87
N ASP A 5 -1.65 -0.25 2.11
CA ASP A 5 -0.88 0.27 3.23
C ASP A 5 0.52 -0.37 3.26
N LEU A 6 1.46 0.25 3.98
CA LEU A 6 2.81 -0.28 4.14
C LEU A 6 2.96 -1.08 5.44
N GLY A 7 2.77 -0.43 6.59
CA GLY A 7 3.07 -1.01 7.90
C GLY A 7 2.08 -2.12 8.26
N GLU A 8 2.58 -3.27 8.71
CA GLU A 8 1.81 -4.49 9.01
C GLU A 8 0.93 -5.01 7.85
N THR A 9 1.04 -4.40 6.66
CA THR A 9 0.42 -4.84 5.41
C THR A 9 1.44 -5.42 4.45
N LEU A 10 2.53 -4.71 4.14
CA LEU A 10 3.62 -5.20 3.28
C LEU A 10 4.93 -5.35 4.04
N VAL A 11 5.14 -4.54 5.06
CA VAL A 11 6.33 -4.53 5.91
C VAL A 11 5.91 -4.82 7.34
N HIS A 12 6.58 -5.76 7.99
CA HIS A 12 6.43 -6.01 9.41
C HIS A 12 7.61 -5.36 10.16
N SER A 13 7.31 -4.60 11.21
CA SER A 13 8.31 -4.04 12.11
C SER A 13 8.36 -4.85 13.40
N ALA A 14 9.49 -5.51 13.64
CA ALA A 14 9.72 -6.27 14.86
C ALA A 14 9.99 -5.34 16.06
N ALA A 15 9.90 -5.89 17.27
CA ALA A 15 10.07 -5.12 18.51
C ALA A 15 11.48 -4.54 18.69
N ASP A 16 12.48 -5.11 18.02
CA ASP A 16 13.86 -4.63 18.01
C ASP A 16 14.13 -3.54 16.96
N GLY A 17 13.10 -3.10 16.24
CA GLY A 17 13.19 -2.10 15.18
C GLY A 17 13.41 -2.70 13.79
N SER A 18 13.83 -3.96 13.69
CA SER A 18 14.09 -4.60 12.40
C SER A 18 12.84 -4.68 11.54
N MET A 19 13.02 -4.45 10.25
CA MET A 19 11.96 -4.52 9.25
C MET A 19 12.21 -5.67 8.28
N ARG A 20 11.12 -6.31 7.88
CA ARG A 20 11.10 -7.40 6.90
C ARG A 20 9.77 -7.42 6.16
N TYR A 21 9.66 -8.24 5.13
CA TYR A 21 8.37 -8.45 4.48
C TYR A 21 7.35 -9.03 5.47
N ALA A 22 6.13 -8.51 5.41
CA ALA A 22 4.99 -9.19 6.01
C ALA A 22 4.79 -10.58 5.35
N PRO A 23 4.25 -11.57 6.07
CA PRO A 23 4.06 -12.91 5.52
C PRO A 23 3.32 -12.92 4.18
N GLY A 24 3.97 -13.42 3.12
CA GLY A 24 3.42 -13.51 1.77
C GLY A 24 3.52 -12.23 0.92
N ALA A 25 3.96 -11.09 1.48
CA ALA A 25 4.03 -9.81 0.77
C ALA A 25 4.93 -9.87 -0.47
N ALA A 26 6.16 -10.38 -0.31
CA ALA A 26 7.14 -10.46 -1.39
C ALA A 26 6.64 -11.32 -2.57
N GLU A 27 6.01 -12.46 -2.26
CA GLU A 27 5.41 -13.34 -3.27
C GLU A 27 4.22 -12.66 -3.96
N HIS A 28 3.38 -11.97 -3.19
CA HIS A 28 2.23 -11.27 -3.71
C HIS A 28 2.62 -10.13 -4.68
N LEU A 29 3.57 -9.27 -4.31
CA LEU A 29 4.08 -8.21 -5.18
C LEU A 29 4.68 -8.78 -6.47
N ARG A 30 5.47 -9.86 -6.38
CA ARG A 30 6.01 -10.57 -7.54
C ARG A 30 4.90 -11.07 -8.47
N ALA A 31 3.82 -11.61 -7.91
CA ALA A 31 2.69 -12.13 -8.68
C ALA A 31 1.84 -11.02 -9.34
N LEU A 32 1.76 -9.83 -8.74
CA LEU A 32 1.15 -8.64 -9.36
C LEU A 32 2.00 -8.12 -10.51
N ARG A 33 3.32 -7.99 -10.31
CA ARG A 33 4.27 -7.59 -11.35
C ARG A 33 4.24 -8.52 -12.55
N ALA A 34 4.23 -9.84 -12.32
CA ALA A 34 4.13 -10.84 -13.39
C ALA A 34 2.83 -10.76 -14.22
N ARG A 35 1.83 -10.01 -13.74
CA ARG A 35 0.55 -9.77 -14.42
C ARG A 35 0.40 -8.34 -14.91
N HIS A 36 1.45 -7.53 -14.83
CA HIS A 36 1.44 -6.11 -15.18
C HIS A 36 0.34 -5.33 -14.46
N ILE A 37 0.02 -5.72 -13.21
CA ILE A 37 -0.92 -4.97 -12.38
C ILE A 37 -0.13 -3.86 -11.67
N PRO A 38 -0.38 -2.57 -11.95
CA PRO A 38 0.32 -1.48 -11.29
C PRO A 38 -0.02 -1.46 -9.80
N VAL A 39 1.01 -1.18 -8.98
CA VAL A 39 0.86 -1.04 -7.53
C VAL A 39 1.25 0.35 -7.03
N GLY A 40 0.64 0.78 -5.93
CA GLY A 40 0.93 2.02 -5.24
C GLY A 40 0.83 1.87 -3.72
N LEU A 41 1.32 2.86 -2.97
CA LEU A 41 1.21 2.94 -1.52
C LEU A 41 0.33 4.10 -1.10
N ILE A 42 -0.48 3.87 -0.07
CA ILE A 42 -1.21 4.90 0.69
C ILE A 42 -0.79 4.71 2.14
N THR A 43 0.19 5.50 2.57
CA THR A 43 0.87 5.29 3.86
C THR A 43 0.96 6.58 4.66
N ASN A 44 0.77 6.47 5.97
CA ASN A 44 1.02 7.57 6.88
C ASN A 44 2.52 7.66 7.15
N VAL A 45 3.08 8.85 7.00
CA VAL A 45 4.44 9.18 7.44
C VAL A 45 4.38 10.51 8.19
N PRO A 46 5.37 10.82 9.05
CA PRO A 46 5.47 12.13 9.66
C PRO A 46 5.50 13.24 8.61
N SER A 47 4.67 14.27 8.80
CA SER A 47 4.66 15.46 7.93
C SER A 47 6.01 16.19 7.92
N SER A 48 6.82 16.02 8.97
CA SER A 48 8.17 16.57 9.08
C SER A 48 9.22 15.91 8.17
N TRP A 49 8.91 14.78 7.52
CA TRP A 49 9.87 14.07 6.66
C TRP A 49 10.10 14.73 5.30
N GLY A 50 9.34 15.75 4.95
CA GLY A 50 9.52 16.50 3.71
C GLY A 50 8.38 17.49 3.50
N SER A 51 8.46 18.26 2.42
CA SER A 51 7.41 19.19 1.97
C SER A 51 6.57 18.61 0.84
N THR A 52 7.15 17.72 0.02
CA THR A 52 6.49 17.05 -1.11
C THR A 52 6.27 15.56 -0.87
N ASP A 53 5.39 14.94 -1.66
CA ASP A 53 5.20 13.48 -1.65
C ASP A 53 6.49 12.73 -2.02
N ALA A 54 7.28 13.27 -2.97
CA ALA A 54 8.54 12.67 -3.38
C ALA A 54 9.60 12.70 -2.27
N GLU A 55 9.73 13.81 -1.55
CA GLU A 55 10.65 13.93 -0.40
C GLU A 55 10.25 12.97 0.73
N ARG A 56 8.96 12.92 1.05
CA ARG A 56 8.43 12.00 2.07
C ARG A 56 8.58 10.53 1.66
N ALA A 57 8.37 10.21 0.38
CA ALA A 57 8.62 8.88 -0.15
C ALA A 57 10.11 8.51 -0.11
N ALA A 58 11.02 9.45 -0.39
CA ALA A 58 12.46 9.21 -0.28
C ALA A 58 12.90 8.97 1.17
N ALA A 59 12.38 9.76 2.12
CA ALA A 59 12.62 9.57 3.55
C ALA A 59 12.09 8.22 4.04
N LEU A 60 10.89 7.82 3.59
CA LEU A 60 10.31 6.52 3.89
C LEU A 60 11.18 5.36 3.40
N ARG A 61 11.65 5.42 2.14
CA ARG A 61 12.56 4.41 1.58
C ARG A 61 13.81 4.27 2.42
N LYS A 62 14.42 5.40 2.79
CA LYS A 62 15.62 5.43 3.63
C LYS A 62 15.38 4.73 4.98
N VAL A 63 14.32 5.08 5.70
CA VAL A 63 14.02 4.47 7.01
C VAL A 63 13.81 2.96 6.90
N VAL A 64 13.05 2.51 5.91
CA VAL A 64 12.80 1.08 5.73
C VAL A 64 14.07 0.34 5.33
N ASP A 65 14.87 0.90 4.42
CA ASP A 65 16.11 0.28 3.93
C ASP A 65 17.21 0.23 5.02
N GLU A 66 17.25 1.22 5.91
CA GLU A 66 18.19 1.24 7.05
C GLU A 66 17.91 0.12 8.06
N GLU A 67 16.63 -0.18 8.30
CA GLU A 67 16.20 -1.21 9.27
C GLU A 67 15.90 -2.56 8.61
N TRP A 68 16.13 -2.70 7.29
CA TRP A 68 15.75 -3.89 6.53
C TRP A 68 16.65 -5.09 6.83
N THR A 69 16.06 -6.26 7.09
CA THR A 69 16.80 -7.47 7.48
C THR A 69 16.56 -8.68 6.58
N ASP A 70 15.56 -8.63 5.68
CA ASP A 70 15.36 -9.72 4.71
C ASP A 70 16.48 -9.72 3.66
N SER A 71 16.90 -10.92 3.26
CA SER A 71 17.95 -11.11 2.25
C SER A 71 17.64 -10.47 0.89
N ALA A 72 16.35 -10.35 0.54
CA ALA A 72 15.90 -9.63 -0.64
C ALA A 72 15.46 -8.21 -0.22
N PRO A 73 15.91 -7.15 -0.90
CA PRO A 73 15.52 -5.78 -0.57
C PRO A 73 14.02 -5.58 -0.81
N PHE A 74 13.43 -4.58 -0.14
CA PHE A 74 12.06 -4.20 -0.44
C PHE A 74 11.94 -3.72 -1.90
N ALA A 75 10.89 -4.16 -2.58
CA ALA A 75 10.68 -3.98 -4.02
C ALA A 75 10.17 -2.57 -4.37
N TRP A 76 10.88 -1.52 -3.97
CA TRP A 76 10.51 -0.12 -4.19
C TRP A 76 10.20 0.23 -5.65
N SER A 77 10.90 -0.42 -6.58
CA SER A 77 10.70 -0.26 -8.03
C SER A 77 9.30 -0.64 -8.50
N ASP A 78 8.55 -1.46 -7.76
CA ASP A 78 7.18 -1.82 -8.16
C ASP A 78 6.20 -0.63 -8.00
N PHE A 79 6.56 0.32 -7.14
CA PHE A 79 5.70 1.45 -6.78
C PHE A 79 5.99 2.73 -7.57
N ASP A 80 7.15 2.83 -8.24
CA ASP A 80 7.61 4.05 -8.92
C ASP A 80 7.39 5.32 -8.07
N ASP A 81 6.61 6.27 -8.57
CA ASP A 81 6.19 7.53 -7.95
C ASP A 81 4.80 7.44 -7.27
N ARG A 82 4.16 6.27 -7.28
CA ARG A 82 2.81 6.03 -6.74
C ARG A 82 2.81 5.81 -5.22
N ILE A 83 3.55 6.63 -4.48
CA ILE A 83 3.60 6.61 -3.02
C ILE A 83 2.90 7.87 -2.52
N LEU A 84 1.67 7.71 -2.00
CA LEU A 84 0.87 8.80 -1.50
C LEU A 84 1.04 8.93 0.01
N THR A 85 1.40 10.15 0.43
CA THR A 85 1.63 10.51 1.83
C THR A 85 0.74 11.69 2.23
N PRO A 86 0.35 11.80 3.52
CA PRO A 86 -0.37 12.97 4.00
C PRO A 86 0.52 14.22 3.90
N ARG A 87 -0.01 15.28 3.30
CA ARG A 87 0.68 16.59 3.22
C ARG A 87 0.52 17.39 4.52
N THR A 88 -0.53 17.10 5.27
CA THR A 88 -0.86 17.71 6.56
C THR A 88 -1.41 16.64 7.51
N GLU A 89 -1.44 16.91 8.80
CA GLU A 89 -2.08 16.00 9.76
C GLU A 89 -3.58 15.78 9.49
N ALA A 90 -4.27 16.74 8.87
CA ALA A 90 -5.66 16.58 8.48
C ALA A 90 -5.87 15.58 7.33
N GLU A 91 -4.83 15.30 6.54
CA GLU A 91 -4.85 14.27 5.49
C GLU A 91 -4.46 12.88 6.01
N ARG A 92 -4.01 12.77 7.28
CA ARG A 92 -3.55 11.52 7.86
C ARG A 92 -4.69 10.49 7.84
N LYS A 93 -4.39 9.26 7.39
CA LYS A 93 -5.37 8.16 7.46
C LYS A 93 -5.88 8.02 8.90
N PRO A 94 -7.20 7.84 9.11
CA PRO A 94 -8.19 7.40 8.13
C PRO A 94 -8.92 8.53 7.36
N ALA A 95 -8.40 9.77 7.32
CA ALA A 95 -8.97 10.82 6.47
C ALA A 95 -8.99 10.38 4.98
N PRO A 96 -10.06 10.69 4.22
CA PRO A 96 -10.29 10.11 2.89
C PRO A 96 -9.31 10.59 1.80
N VAL A 97 -8.60 11.69 2.05
CA VAL A 97 -7.86 12.46 1.04
C VAL A 97 -6.87 11.62 0.22
N LEU A 98 -6.15 10.69 0.85
CA LEU A 98 -5.17 9.87 0.13
C LEU A 98 -5.83 8.85 -0.82
N TRP A 99 -6.98 8.28 -0.44
CA TRP A 99 -7.77 7.42 -1.32
C TRP A 99 -8.45 8.22 -2.43
N GLU A 100 -8.87 9.46 -2.19
CA GLU A 100 -9.40 10.32 -3.24
C GLU A 100 -8.34 10.63 -4.30
N ARG A 101 -7.12 11.00 -3.87
CA ARG A 101 -5.96 11.23 -4.75
C ARG A 101 -5.58 9.98 -5.54
N ALA A 102 -5.56 8.81 -4.90
CA ALA A 102 -5.29 7.53 -5.56
C ALA A 102 -6.34 7.19 -6.63
N ARG A 103 -7.61 7.51 -6.38
CA ARG A 103 -8.71 7.27 -7.32
C ARG A 103 -8.64 8.23 -8.50
N GLU A 104 -8.35 9.50 -8.24
CA GLU A 104 -8.14 10.50 -9.31
C GLU A 104 -6.99 10.07 -10.24
N ALA A 105 -5.86 9.63 -9.66
CA ALA A 105 -4.73 9.12 -10.44
C ALA A 105 -5.06 7.83 -11.22
N ALA A 106 -6.03 7.04 -10.76
CA ALA A 106 -6.48 5.83 -11.43
C ALA A 106 -7.44 6.09 -12.61
N GLY A 107 -8.02 7.29 -12.68
CA GLY A 107 -9.09 7.61 -13.63
C GLY A 107 -10.28 6.66 -13.50
N ASP A 108 -10.74 6.12 -14.63
CA ASP A 108 -11.87 5.19 -14.68
C ASP A 108 -11.51 3.75 -14.26
N CYS A 109 -10.24 3.49 -13.92
CA CYS A 109 -9.82 2.16 -13.51
C CYS A 109 -10.38 1.83 -12.12
N ARG A 110 -11.04 0.67 -11.99
CA ARG A 110 -11.38 0.12 -10.68
C ARG A 110 -10.11 -0.09 -9.84
N VAL A 111 -10.18 0.38 -8.59
CA VAL A 111 -9.04 0.38 -7.67
C VAL A 111 -9.29 -0.59 -6.52
N VAL A 112 -8.28 -1.41 -6.22
CA VAL A 112 -8.24 -2.27 -5.04
C VAL A 112 -7.43 -1.55 -3.96
N PHE A 113 -7.89 -1.56 -2.71
CA PHE A 113 -7.07 -1.16 -1.56
C PHE A 113 -6.92 -2.35 -0.62
N GLN A 114 -5.70 -2.63 -0.20
CA GLN A 114 -5.39 -3.68 0.78
C GLN A 114 -4.68 -3.07 1.99
N GLY A 115 -5.21 -3.32 3.19
CA GLY A 115 -4.67 -2.79 4.44
C GLY A 115 -5.03 -3.68 5.62
N GLU A 116 -4.32 -3.57 6.73
CA GLU A 116 -4.54 -4.33 7.95
C GLU A 116 -5.56 -3.64 8.87
N ASN A 117 -5.56 -2.30 8.87
CA ASN A 117 -6.45 -1.50 9.69
C ASN A 117 -7.89 -1.52 9.16
N ALA A 118 -8.81 -2.03 9.98
CA ALA A 118 -10.21 -2.19 9.60
C ALA A 118 -10.93 -0.86 9.31
N GLU A 119 -10.53 0.23 9.96
CA GLU A 119 -11.12 1.56 9.72
C GLU A 119 -10.69 2.12 8.38
N GLU A 120 -9.40 2.02 8.05
CA GLU A 120 -8.87 2.42 6.75
C GLU A 120 -9.51 1.63 5.60
N VAL A 121 -9.67 0.31 5.77
CA VAL A 121 -10.36 -0.55 4.80
C VAL A 121 -11.83 -0.12 4.62
N ARG A 122 -12.51 0.28 5.69
CA ARG A 122 -13.88 0.81 5.60
C ARG A 122 -13.93 2.14 4.86
N THR A 123 -13.01 3.06 5.14
CA THR A 123 -12.91 4.34 4.42
C THR A 123 -12.66 4.13 2.94
N ALA A 124 -11.73 3.24 2.55
CA ALA A 124 -11.51 2.92 1.15
C ALA A 124 -12.80 2.37 0.49
N GLY A 125 -13.50 1.47 1.18
CA GLY A 125 -14.75 0.89 0.70
C GLY A 125 -15.86 1.92 0.47
N SER A 126 -16.02 2.90 1.36
CA SER A 126 -17.02 3.97 1.20
C SER A 126 -16.73 4.90 0.00
N LEU A 127 -15.47 4.94 -0.46
CA LEU A 127 -15.04 5.69 -1.64
C LEU A 127 -15.10 4.89 -2.95
N GLY A 128 -15.63 3.66 -2.90
CA GLY A 128 -15.85 2.81 -4.07
C GLY A 128 -14.69 1.87 -4.41
N TYR A 129 -13.70 1.72 -3.51
CA TYR A 129 -12.64 0.73 -3.70
C TYR A 129 -13.16 -0.68 -3.49
N VAL A 130 -12.55 -1.64 -4.20
CA VAL A 130 -12.55 -3.02 -3.73
C VAL A 130 -11.59 -3.08 -2.53
N ALA A 131 -12.14 -2.93 -1.33
CA ALA A 131 -11.36 -2.88 -0.11
C ALA A 131 -11.17 -4.28 0.49
N TYR A 132 -9.93 -4.60 0.85
CA TYR A 132 -9.55 -5.90 1.37
C TYR A 132 -8.75 -5.76 2.66
N GLN A 133 -9.24 -6.35 3.75
CA GLN A 133 -8.49 -6.41 4.99
C GLN A 133 -7.56 -7.63 5.00
N VAL A 134 -6.25 -7.39 5.06
CA VAL A 134 -5.21 -8.44 5.12
C VAL A 134 -5.13 -9.07 6.51
N ALA A 135 -4.32 -10.13 6.64
CA ALA A 135 -4.03 -10.82 7.91
C ALA A 135 -5.26 -11.36 8.68
N ARG A 136 -6.40 -11.57 7.99
CA ARG A 136 -7.59 -12.17 8.59
C ARG A 136 -7.51 -13.69 8.56
N ALA A 137 -7.79 -14.33 9.70
CA ALA A 137 -7.89 -15.78 9.79
C ALA A 137 -8.89 -16.34 8.76
N HIS A 138 -8.56 -17.51 8.18
CA HIS A 138 -9.36 -18.22 7.19
C HIS A 138 -9.62 -17.45 5.87
N ARG A 139 -8.82 -16.42 5.58
CA ARG A 139 -8.80 -15.74 4.28
C ARG A 139 -7.39 -15.81 3.69
N PRO A 140 -7.24 -15.64 2.36
CA PRO A 140 -5.92 -15.39 1.76
C PRO A 140 -5.19 -14.26 2.49
N ALA A 141 -3.86 -14.25 2.47
CA ALA A 141 -3.09 -13.15 3.07
C ALA A 141 -3.36 -11.81 2.34
N TYR A 142 -3.52 -11.89 1.02
CA TYR A 142 -3.85 -10.78 0.11
C TYR A 142 -4.92 -11.20 -0.89
N LEU A 143 -5.62 -10.23 -1.47
CA LEU A 143 -6.58 -10.46 -2.53
C LEU A 143 -5.87 -11.10 -3.75
N PRO A 144 -6.29 -12.28 -4.25
CA PRO A 144 -5.55 -12.98 -5.29
C PRO A 144 -5.34 -12.14 -6.57
N PRO A 145 -4.13 -12.09 -7.16
CA PRO A 145 -3.86 -11.29 -8.37
C PRO A 145 -4.77 -11.60 -9.56
N ARG A 146 -5.22 -12.86 -9.70
CA ARG A 146 -6.20 -13.24 -10.75
C ARG A 146 -7.55 -12.57 -10.53
N LEU A 147 -7.99 -12.46 -9.28
CA LEU A 147 -9.23 -11.77 -8.95
C LEU A 147 -9.09 -10.26 -9.17
N ILE A 148 -7.97 -9.65 -8.79
CA ILE A 148 -7.68 -8.24 -9.07
C ILE A 148 -7.75 -7.95 -10.58
N ALA A 149 -7.15 -8.81 -11.41
CA ALA A 149 -7.21 -8.67 -12.86
C ALA A 149 -8.65 -8.78 -13.40
N LEU A 150 -9.44 -9.74 -12.91
CA LEU A 150 -10.84 -9.88 -13.31
C LEU A 150 -11.69 -8.66 -12.94
N LEU A 151 -11.49 -8.11 -11.74
CA LEU A 151 -12.21 -6.93 -11.26
C LEU A 151 -11.94 -5.68 -12.09
N ALA A 152 -10.76 -5.58 -12.73
CA ALA A 152 -10.41 -4.47 -13.61
C ALA A 152 -11.25 -4.43 -14.90
N HIS A 153 -11.94 -5.53 -15.24
CA HIS A 153 -12.78 -5.63 -16.43
C HIS A 153 -14.29 -5.53 -16.13
N LEU A 154 -14.67 -5.38 -14.86
CA LEU A 154 -16.07 -5.22 -14.49
C LEU A 154 -16.47 -3.74 -14.53
N PRO A 155 -17.67 -3.42 -15.07
CA PRO A 155 -18.21 -2.07 -15.05
C PRO A 155 -18.37 -1.55 -13.61
#